data_AF-A0AAE1DVX1-F1
#
_entry.id   AF-A0AAE1DVX1-F1
#
_cell.length_a   1.000
_cell.length_b   1.000
_cell.length_c   1.000
_cell.angle_alpha   90.00
_cell.angle_beta   90.00
_cell.angle_gamma   90.00
#
_symmetry.space_group_name_H-M   'P 1'
#
loop_
_entity.id
_entity.type
_entity.pdbx_description
1 polymer ?
#
loop_
_entity_poly.entity_id
_entity_poly.type
_entity_poly.pdbx_seq_one_letter_code
_entity_poly.pdbx_strand_id
1 'polypeptide(L)'
;MASTTTLLTWSLIRFKDGYQQAKQLDMMYDMVKWPLDYFLKAWEPGHSFWGRPEDMTMARPCKVVSSGSKGSDIAGETAAALAAGAIAFKDKGDNSYSTQLLAAAESLYSFAKANRGVFGGSAAFYGSSGDQDEMCGAAVSLYRATGNNDHLSDAKGFVETAWGWSLSWDDKNVACQELLYEETNDAIYKDAVVGFFQGWLPGGQITYTPCGLAWRDKWGANRYAGNAAFMALLAAEAGIETDKYRTWATEQINYLLGDNNHDGGCYSFEIAAPSCPDRPSPCSQAQLSANVPSPQVLQGALVGGPDAQDNCQDLRTDYVQNKVATDYNSGFQGALAGINHLQASGKMPATNNKCPCKN
;
A
#
# COMPACT_ATOMS: atom_id res chain seq x y z
N MET A 1 2.16 5.11 6.46
CA MET A 1 3.48 5.46 5.89
C MET A 1 4.36 4.23 5.79
N ALA A 2 4.71 3.53 6.88
CA ALA A 2 5.52 2.30 6.79
C ALA A 2 4.89 1.26 5.86
N SER A 3 3.61 0.91 6.06
CA SER A 3 2.86 0.03 5.14
C SER A 3 2.89 0.46 3.68
N THR A 4 2.69 1.75 3.40
CA THR A 4 2.84 2.31 2.05
C THR A 4 4.23 2.03 1.49
N THR A 5 5.29 2.32 2.25
CA THR A 5 6.68 2.10 1.84
C THR A 5 6.96 0.63 1.61
N THR A 6 6.47 -0.28 2.47
CA THR A 6 6.62 -1.73 2.32
C THR A 6 6.01 -2.20 1.00
N LEU A 7 4.75 -1.85 0.71
CA LEU A 7 4.07 -2.28 -0.51
C LEU A 7 4.72 -1.70 -1.78
N LEU A 8 5.07 -0.42 -1.78
CA LEU A 8 5.77 0.24 -2.89
C LEU A 8 7.16 -0.37 -3.12
N THR A 9 7.87 -0.72 -2.05
CA THR A 9 9.20 -1.33 -2.21
C THR A 9 9.09 -2.77 -2.66
N TRP A 10 8.08 -3.51 -2.20
CA TRP A 10 7.79 -4.86 -2.70
C TRP A 10 7.42 -4.84 -4.18
N SER A 11 6.58 -3.90 -4.61
CA SER A 11 6.27 -3.74 -6.04
C SER A 11 7.51 -3.37 -6.86
N LEU A 12 8.40 -2.54 -6.35
CA LEU A 12 9.68 -2.23 -7.00
C LEU A 12 10.57 -3.48 -7.13
N ILE A 13 10.66 -4.30 -6.10
CA ILE A 13 11.43 -5.56 -6.12
C ILE A 13 10.83 -6.53 -7.14
N ARG A 14 9.50 -6.67 -7.17
CA ARG A 14 8.83 -7.64 -8.05
C ARG A 14 8.74 -7.18 -9.49
N PHE A 15 8.31 -5.94 -9.71
CA PHE A 15 7.92 -5.39 -11.01
C PHE A 15 8.86 -4.26 -11.45
N LYS A 16 10.16 -4.40 -11.17
CA LYS A 16 11.20 -3.43 -11.55
C LYS A 16 11.13 -3.06 -13.03
N ASP A 17 10.92 -4.05 -13.89
CA ASP A 17 10.78 -3.89 -15.34
C ASP A 17 9.51 -3.12 -15.72
N GLY A 18 8.42 -3.26 -14.97
CA GLY A 18 7.23 -2.42 -15.09
C GLY A 18 7.53 -0.93 -14.87
N TYR A 19 8.34 -0.60 -13.85
CA TYR A 19 8.81 0.78 -13.65
C TYR A 19 9.79 1.25 -14.75
N GLN A 20 10.62 0.36 -15.29
CA GLN A 20 11.50 0.68 -16.42
C GLN A 20 10.72 0.99 -17.70
N GLN A 21 9.71 0.18 -18.02
CA GLN A 21 8.84 0.41 -19.17
C GLN A 21 8.09 1.74 -19.05
N ALA A 22 7.61 2.07 -17.86
CA ALA A 22 6.97 3.35 -17.57
C ALA A 22 7.94 4.54 -17.55
N LYS A 23 9.27 4.29 -17.62
CA LYS A 23 10.34 5.27 -17.44
C LYS A 23 10.27 6.00 -16.09
N GLN A 24 9.85 5.28 -15.05
CA GLN A 24 9.69 5.81 -13.68
C GLN A 24 10.63 5.17 -12.67
N LEU A 25 11.56 4.29 -13.09
CA LEU A 25 12.42 3.55 -12.15
C LEU A 25 13.23 4.47 -11.21
N ASP A 26 13.86 5.53 -11.74
CA ASP A 26 14.64 6.46 -10.92
C ASP A 26 13.76 7.24 -9.94
N MET A 27 12.59 7.70 -10.41
CA MET A 27 11.60 8.38 -9.57
C MET A 27 11.07 7.44 -8.47
N MET A 28 10.86 6.17 -8.80
CA MET A 28 10.42 5.16 -7.84
C MET A 28 11.45 4.97 -6.73
N TYR A 29 12.74 4.85 -7.06
CA TYR A 29 13.80 4.78 -6.06
C TYR A 29 13.87 6.04 -5.20
N ASP A 30 13.77 7.23 -5.78
CA ASP A 30 13.79 8.49 -5.03
C ASP A 30 12.59 8.59 -4.06
N MET A 31 11.40 8.23 -4.56
CA MET A 31 10.16 8.25 -3.79
C MET A 31 10.20 7.31 -2.58
N VAL A 32 10.70 6.07 -2.71
CA VAL A 32 10.80 5.15 -1.57
C VAL A 32 11.97 5.49 -0.64
N LYS A 33 13.04 6.15 -1.15
CA LYS A 33 14.15 6.63 -0.31
C LYS A 33 13.67 7.62 0.75
N TRP A 34 12.74 8.50 0.41
CA TRP A 34 12.26 9.55 1.29
C TRP A 34 11.70 9.05 2.63
N PRO A 35 10.68 8.15 2.67
CA PRO A 35 10.21 7.59 3.93
C PRO A 35 11.25 6.69 4.60
N LEU A 36 12.13 6.01 3.86
CA LEU A 36 13.21 5.20 4.45
C LEU A 36 14.22 6.07 5.22
N ASP A 37 14.64 7.20 4.65
CA ASP A 37 15.48 8.20 5.35
C ASP A 37 14.78 8.76 6.59
N TYR A 38 13.46 8.96 6.51
CA TYR A 38 12.67 9.37 7.67
C TYR A 38 12.66 8.30 8.77
N PHE A 39 12.48 7.02 8.42
CA PHE A 39 12.49 5.92 9.38
C PHE A 39 13.86 5.73 10.05
N LEU A 40 14.96 5.86 9.31
CA LEU A 40 16.31 5.86 9.88
C LEU A 40 16.46 6.95 10.95
N LYS A 41 16.02 8.18 10.65
CA LYS A 41 16.07 9.31 11.60
C LYS A 41 15.11 9.15 12.77
N ALA A 42 13.96 8.50 12.56
CA ALA A 42 12.98 8.26 13.61
C ALA A 42 13.44 7.16 14.59
N TRP A 43 14.25 6.20 14.13
CA TRP A 43 14.82 5.14 14.96
C TRP A 43 16.11 5.56 15.68
N GLU A 44 16.97 6.37 15.05
CA GLU A 44 18.14 6.99 15.68
C GLU A 44 17.89 8.49 15.90
N PRO A 45 17.34 8.91 17.07
CA PRO A 45 16.87 10.26 17.26
C PRO A 45 18.03 11.27 17.36
N GLY A 46 18.40 11.86 16.23
CA GLY A 46 19.12 13.13 16.16
C GLY A 46 18.14 14.29 16.31
N HIS A 47 18.05 14.86 17.51
CA HIS A 47 17.18 16.00 17.77
C HIS A 47 17.79 17.27 17.19
N SER A 48 17.22 17.82 16.12
CA SER A 48 17.08 19.27 15.96
C SER A 48 16.41 19.61 14.63
N PHE A 49 15.12 19.88 14.69
CA PHE A 49 14.48 21.08 14.15
C PHE A 49 12.97 20.82 14.01
N TRP A 50 12.15 21.80 14.39
CA TRP A 50 10.84 21.94 13.74
C TRP A 50 10.46 23.41 13.68
N GLY A 51 10.94 24.05 12.62
CA GLY A 51 10.21 25.11 11.98
C GLY A 51 9.07 24.52 11.17
N ARG A 52 8.27 25.40 10.65
CA ARG A 52 6.93 25.19 10.18
C ARG A 52 6.61 24.07 9.11
N PRO A 53 7.49 23.26 8.47
CA PRO A 53 8.76 23.80 8.05
C PRO A 53 8.56 25.25 7.57
N GLU A 54 7.46 25.59 6.86
CA GLU A 54 7.19 26.97 6.41
C GLU A 54 5.90 27.72 6.85
N ASP A 55 4.79 27.14 7.36
CA ASP A 55 3.76 27.90 8.16
C ASP A 55 3.23 27.42 9.56
N MET A 56 3.39 26.16 9.99
CA MET A 56 2.90 25.66 11.28
C MET A 56 3.41 26.42 12.54
N THR A 57 2.49 27.04 13.28
CA THR A 57 2.76 27.74 14.56
C THR A 57 2.41 26.93 15.81
N MET A 58 1.78 25.76 15.66
CA MET A 58 1.36 24.89 16.76
C MET A 58 2.45 23.89 17.18
N ALA A 59 2.41 23.44 18.45
CA ALA A 59 3.29 22.39 18.94
C ALA A 59 3.01 21.05 18.23
N ARG A 60 4.06 20.34 17.84
CA ARG A 60 4.00 19.01 17.19
C ARG A 60 4.72 17.99 18.05
N PRO A 61 4.09 17.52 19.14
CA PRO A 61 4.72 16.56 20.03
C PRO A 61 4.96 15.24 19.27
N CYS A 62 6.20 14.77 19.30
CA CYS A 62 6.53 13.42 18.84
C CYS A 62 5.86 12.41 19.79
N LYS A 63 5.08 11.50 19.23
CA LYS A 63 4.66 10.29 19.95
C LYS A 63 5.66 9.19 19.62
N VAL A 64 6.14 8.51 20.64
CA VAL A 64 7.21 7.50 20.52
C VAL A 64 6.77 6.19 21.16
N VAL A 65 7.23 5.09 20.59
CA VAL A 65 7.25 3.80 21.28
C VAL A 65 8.59 3.71 21.99
N SER A 66 8.58 3.25 23.24
CA SER A 66 9.79 3.05 24.05
C SER A 66 9.73 1.67 24.69
N SER A 67 10.79 1.24 25.38
CA SER A 67 10.79 -0.02 26.11
C SER A 67 9.74 -0.11 27.23
N GLY A 68 9.10 1.02 27.58
CA GLY A 68 7.99 1.07 28.54
C GLY A 68 6.60 1.06 27.90
N SER A 69 6.48 1.00 26.57
CA SER A 69 5.20 0.99 25.85
C SER A 69 5.14 -0.09 24.79
N LYS A 70 3.92 -0.59 24.54
CA LYS A 70 3.65 -1.50 23.42
C LYS A 70 3.65 -0.72 22.10
N GLY A 71 4.04 -1.38 21.02
CA GLY A 71 4.00 -0.80 19.67
C GLY A 71 4.76 -1.60 18.63
N SER A 72 4.70 -2.93 18.73
CA SER A 72 5.32 -3.85 17.76
C SER A 72 4.60 -3.88 16.42
N ASP A 73 3.33 -3.48 16.37
CA ASP A 73 2.59 -3.21 15.14
C ASP A 73 3.34 -2.19 14.27
N ILE A 74 3.57 -0.97 14.77
CA ILE A 74 4.23 0.08 14.01
C ILE A 74 5.74 -0.17 13.86
N ALA A 75 6.38 -0.78 14.85
CA ALA A 75 7.81 -1.09 14.80
C ALA A 75 8.09 -2.23 13.82
N GLY A 76 7.26 -3.28 13.82
CA GLY A 76 7.31 -4.38 12.88
C GLY A 76 7.11 -3.91 11.44
N GLU A 77 6.05 -3.15 11.16
CA GLU A 77 5.81 -2.61 9.82
C GLU A 77 6.95 -1.71 9.33
N THR A 78 7.54 -0.91 10.22
CA THR A 78 8.70 -0.06 9.87
C THR A 78 9.95 -0.90 9.60
N ALA A 79 10.17 -1.97 10.36
CA ALA A 79 11.26 -2.92 10.11
C ALA A 79 11.07 -3.65 8.76
N ALA A 80 9.84 -4.03 8.41
CA ALA A 80 9.51 -4.61 7.11
C ALA A 80 9.86 -3.65 5.96
N ALA A 81 9.47 -2.38 6.08
CA ALA A 81 9.78 -1.34 5.10
C ALA A 81 11.30 -1.15 4.93
N LEU A 82 12.06 -1.08 6.03
CA LEU A 82 13.52 -0.95 6.00
C LEU A 82 14.20 -2.18 5.39
N ALA A 83 13.74 -3.39 5.72
CA ALA A 83 14.27 -4.64 5.17
C ALA A 83 14.00 -4.75 3.65
N ALA A 84 12.78 -4.43 3.20
CA ALA A 84 12.47 -4.35 1.77
C ALA A 84 13.32 -3.27 1.07
N GLY A 85 13.51 -2.11 1.72
CA GLY A 85 14.38 -1.05 1.23
C GLY A 85 15.82 -1.53 1.04
N ALA A 86 16.35 -2.29 2.01
CA ALA A 86 17.69 -2.84 1.93
C ALA A 86 17.85 -3.74 0.68
N ILE A 87 16.87 -4.60 0.37
CA ILE A 87 16.86 -5.43 -0.84
C ILE A 87 16.86 -4.56 -2.10
N ALA A 88 15.92 -3.61 -2.20
CA ALA A 88 15.78 -2.77 -3.39
C ALA A 88 17.01 -1.92 -3.69
N PHE A 89 17.64 -1.32 -2.67
CA PHE A 89 18.84 -0.49 -2.85
C PHE A 89 20.12 -1.31 -3.06
N LYS A 90 20.18 -2.54 -2.56
CA LYS A 90 21.24 -3.49 -2.95
C LYS A 90 21.17 -3.81 -4.43
N ASP A 91 19.97 -4.12 -4.93
CA ASP A 91 19.73 -4.37 -6.35
C ASP A 91 19.96 -3.13 -7.23
N LYS A 92 19.78 -1.92 -6.69
CA LYS A 92 20.19 -0.66 -7.34
C LYS A 92 21.72 -0.49 -7.43
N GLY A 93 22.49 -1.19 -6.60
CA GLY A 93 23.94 -1.04 -6.45
C GLY A 93 24.39 -0.08 -5.34
N ASP A 94 23.46 0.44 -4.53
CA ASP A 94 23.77 1.28 -3.35
C ASP A 94 23.96 0.43 -2.10
N ASN A 95 25.08 -0.29 -2.05
CA ASN A 95 25.40 -1.23 -0.97
C ASN A 95 25.55 -0.55 0.40
N SER A 96 26.01 0.70 0.43
CA SER A 96 26.19 1.46 1.68
C SER A 96 24.85 1.77 2.32
N TYR A 97 23.91 2.32 1.54
CA TYR A 97 22.57 2.62 2.03
C TYR A 97 21.80 1.34 2.35
N SER A 98 21.91 0.30 1.52
CA SER A 98 21.32 -1.01 1.80
C SER A 98 21.76 -1.58 3.16
N THR A 99 23.07 -1.53 3.46
CA THR A 99 23.62 -2.01 4.74
C THR A 99 23.07 -1.19 5.91
N GLN A 100 22.95 0.13 5.76
CA GLN A 100 22.38 1.01 6.78
C GLN A 100 20.91 0.68 7.07
N LEU A 101 20.10 0.50 6.02
CA LEU A 101 18.69 0.12 6.14
C LEU A 101 18.53 -1.23 6.84
N LEU A 102 19.34 -2.23 6.46
CA LEU A 102 19.27 -3.57 7.04
C LEU A 102 19.62 -3.56 8.54
N ALA A 103 20.69 -2.86 8.92
CA ALA A 103 21.08 -2.75 10.33
C ALA A 103 19.98 -2.10 11.19
N ALA A 104 19.33 -1.06 10.66
CA ALA A 104 18.18 -0.44 11.31
C ALA A 104 16.97 -1.38 11.39
N ALA A 105 16.69 -2.14 10.32
CA ALA A 105 15.60 -3.11 10.28
C ALA A 105 15.77 -4.21 11.34
N GLU A 106 16.95 -4.82 11.45
CA GLU A 106 17.25 -5.87 12.43
C GLU A 106 17.13 -5.36 13.88
N SER A 107 17.66 -4.15 14.12
CA SER A 107 17.60 -3.49 15.43
C SER A 107 16.16 -3.16 15.82
N LEU A 108 15.38 -2.57 14.91
CA LEU A 108 13.98 -2.21 15.15
C LEU A 108 13.08 -3.44 15.29
N TYR A 109 13.32 -4.50 14.53
CA TYR A 109 12.60 -5.76 14.69
C TYR A 109 12.90 -6.43 16.02
N SER A 110 14.16 -6.41 16.47
CA SER A 110 14.54 -6.89 17.81
C SER A 110 13.80 -6.12 18.91
N PHE A 111 13.67 -4.80 18.75
CA PHE A 111 12.85 -3.97 19.62
C PHE A 111 11.36 -4.36 19.56
N ALA A 112 10.80 -4.58 18.37
CA ALA A 112 9.41 -4.98 18.20
C ALA A 112 9.12 -6.34 18.88
N LYS A 113 10.01 -7.33 18.74
CA LYS A 113 9.89 -8.62 19.46
C LYS A 113 9.86 -8.46 20.98
N ALA A 114 10.63 -7.50 21.52
CA ALA A 114 10.68 -7.25 22.96
C ALA A 114 9.48 -6.43 23.49
N ASN A 115 8.76 -5.71 22.63
CA ASN A 115 7.72 -4.74 23.01
C ASN A 115 6.36 -5.03 22.35
N ARG A 116 5.93 -6.29 22.45
CA ARG A 116 4.73 -6.82 21.81
C ARG A 116 3.43 -6.06 22.15
N GLY A 117 2.57 -5.93 21.14
CA GLY A 117 1.24 -5.34 21.17
C GLY A 117 1.14 -3.99 20.48
N VAL A 118 -0.06 -3.42 20.54
CA VAL A 118 -0.49 -2.30 19.69
C VAL A 118 -0.07 -0.93 20.21
N PHE A 119 0.21 -0.01 19.29
CA PHE A 119 0.49 1.39 19.59
C PHE A 119 -0.80 2.22 19.69
N GLY A 120 -1.16 2.63 20.90
CA GLY A 120 -2.37 3.44 21.13
C GLY A 120 -2.27 4.91 20.68
N GLY A 121 -1.07 5.40 20.32
CA GLY A 121 -0.85 6.83 20.06
C GLY A 121 -1.58 7.39 18.83
N SER A 122 -1.98 6.53 17.90
CA SER A 122 -2.69 6.89 16.66
C SER A 122 -4.15 6.42 16.61
N ALA A 123 -4.67 5.81 17.67
CA ALA A 123 -5.93 5.04 17.64
C ALA A 123 -7.18 5.80 17.15
N ALA A 124 -7.21 7.13 17.30
CA ALA A 124 -8.31 7.96 16.81
C ALA A 124 -8.39 8.07 15.27
N PHE A 125 -7.31 7.72 14.56
CA PHE A 125 -7.20 7.84 13.10
C PHE A 125 -6.75 6.55 12.44
N TYR A 126 -5.78 5.87 13.05
CA TYR A 126 -5.18 4.62 12.61
C TYR A 126 -5.08 3.70 13.83
N GLY A 127 -6.22 3.13 14.24
CA GLY A 127 -6.29 2.14 15.31
C GLY A 127 -5.88 0.76 14.81
N SER A 128 -4.93 0.14 15.48
CA SER A 128 -4.43 -1.18 15.12
C SER A 128 -5.37 -2.28 15.63
N SER A 129 -5.60 -3.30 14.80
CA SER A 129 -6.34 -4.51 15.19
C SER A 129 -5.47 -5.60 15.83
N GLY A 130 -4.15 -5.52 15.68
CA GLY A 130 -3.20 -6.51 16.17
C GLY A 130 -1.75 -6.16 15.84
N ASP A 131 -0.84 -7.08 16.13
CA ASP A 131 0.58 -6.95 15.79
C ASP A 131 1.17 -8.22 15.17
N GLN A 132 0.38 -9.28 15.00
CA GLN A 132 0.90 -10.59 14.58
C GLN A 132 1.31 -10.58 13.11
N ASP A 133 0.46 -9.99 12.28
CA ASP A 133 0.63 -9.88 10.85
C ASP A 133 1.76 -8.90 10.49
N GLU A 134 1.94 -7.76 11.18
CA GLU A 134 3.14 -6.92 11.02
C GLU A 134 4.42 -7.65 11.45
N MET A 135 4.38 -8.39 12.56
CA MET A 135 5.55 -9.16 12.99
C MET A 135 5.89 -10.27 12.01
N CYS A 136 4.89 -10.92 11.41
CA CYS A 136 5.04 -11.89 10.35
C CYS A 136 5.69 -11.24 9.11
N GLY A 137 5.14 -10.13 8.63
CA GLY A 137 5.64 -9.38 7.48
C GLY A 137 7.08 -8.89 7.66
N ALA A 138 7.42 -8.40 8.86
CA ALA A 138 8.79 -7.98 9.21
C ALA A 138 9.77 -9.15 9.19
N ALA A 139 9.39 -10.26 9.83
CA ALA A 139 10.21 -11.45 9.91
C ALA A 139 10.53 -12.03 8.53
N VAL A 140 9.53 -12.22 7.67
CA VAL A 140 9.76 -12.75 6.31
C VAL A 140 10.55 -11.75 5.46
N SER A 141 10.33 -10.44 5.59
CA SER A 141 11.13 -9.43 4.88
C SER A 141 12.60 -9.44 5.29
N LEU A 142 12.89 -9.61 6.58
CA LEU A 142 14.26 -9.78 7.09
C LEU A 142 14.90 -11.09 6.62
N TYR A 143 14.14 -12.19 6.58
CA TYR A 143 14.63 -13.44 5.99
C TYR A 143 15.07 -13.22 4.54
N ARG A 144 14.26 -12.55 3.71
CA ARG A 144 14.61 -12.24 2.32
C ARG A 144 15.86 -11.37 2.20
N ALA A 145 16.07 -10.44 3.12
CA ALA A 145 17.21 -9.54 3.10
C ALA A 145 18.53 -10.22 3.57
N THR A 146 18.44 -11.22 4.45
CA THR A 146 19.59 -11.80 5.18
C THR A 146 19.90 -13.26 4.84
N GLY A 147 18.89 -14.05 4.47
CA GLY A 147 18.96 -15.51 4.41
C GLY A 147 18.98 -16.19 5.79
N ASN A 148 18.73 -15.46 6.90
CA ASN A 148 18.78 -16.04 8.24
C ASN A 148 17.50 -16.82 8.59
N ASN A 149 17.64 -18.14 8.76
CA ASN A 149 16.53 -19.05 9.07
C ASN A 149 15.80 -18.77 10.40
N ASP A 150 16.41 -18.04 11.33
CA ASP A 150 15.72 -17.61 12.56
C ASP A 150 14.56 -16.67 12.22
N HIS A 151 14.73 -15.77 11.25
CA HIS A 151 13.67 -14.88 10.78
C HIS A 151 12.56 -15.65 10.04
N LEU A 152 12.92 -16.66 9.25
CA LEU A 152 11.91 -17.53 8.63
C LEU A 152 11.11 -18.30 9.69
N SER A 153 11.78 -18.79 10.73
CA SER A 153 11.16 -19.49 11.84
C SER A 153 10.22 -18.58 12.64
N ASP A 154 10.64 -17.34 12.90
CA ASP A 154 9.79 -16.30 13.48
C ASP A 154 8.54 -16.05 12.62
N ALA A 155 8.70 -15.86 11.29
CA ALA A 155 7.59 -15.61 10.38
C ALA A 155 6.56 -16.74 10.41
N LYS A 156 7.01 -17.99 10.36
CA LYS A 156 6.16 -19.18 10.51
C LYS A 156 5.48 -19.28 11.89
N GLY A 157 6.07 -18.69 12.92
CA GLY A 157 5.50 -18.62 14.26
C GLY A 157 4.44 -17.52 14.42
N PHE A 158 4.49 -16.47 13.59
CA PHE A 158 3.54 -15.35 13.64
C PHE A 158 2.42 -15.43 12.61
N VAL A 159 2.61 -16.17 11.52
CA VAL A 159 1.61 -16.28 10.45
C VAL A 159 0.27 -16.77 10.97
N GLU A 160 -0.78 -16.00 10.69
CA GLU A 160 -2.14 -16.46 10.87
C GLU A 160 -2.57 -17.24 9.61
N THR A 161 -3.14 -18.43 9.79
CA THR A 161 -3.59 -19.28 8.67
C THR A 161 -5.00 -18.94 8.20
N ALA A 162 -5.73 -18.10 8.96
CA ALA A 162 -6.99 -17.55 8.51
C ALA A 162 -6.76 -16.54 7.37
N TRP A 163 -7.71 -16.46 6.45
CA TRP A 163 -7.71 -15.42 5.42
C TRP A 163 -7.90 -14.03 6.05
N GLY A 164 -7.05 -13.07 5.64
CA GLY A 164 -7.16 -11.68 6.08
C GLY A 164 -8.45 -11.01 5.61
N TRP A 165 -8.88 -9.97 6.32
CA TRP A 165 -10.08 -9.20 5.94
C TRP A 165 -9.81 -8.39 4.66
N SER A 166 -8.65 -7.75 4.57
CA SER A 166 -8.17 -7.07 3.36
C SER A 166 -6.74 -6.62 3.56
N LEU A 167 -5.89 -6.74 2.54
CA LEU A 167 -4.61 -6.04 2.57
C LEU A 167 -4.85 -4.53 2.77
N SER A 168 -4.26 -3.97 3.82
CA SER A 168 -4.40 -2.56 4.17
C SER A 168 -3.22 -2.09 5.03
N TRP A 169 -3.29 -0.85 5.52
CA TRP A 169 -2.34 -0.36 6.51
C TRP A 169 -2.44 -1.07 7.86
N ASP A 170 -3.53 -1.81 8.12
CA ASP A 170 -3.82 -2.49 9.40
C ASP A 170 -3.73 -4.02 9.33
N ASP A 171 -3.99 -4.63 8.17
CA ASP A 171 -3.98 -6.10 8.01
C ASP A 171 -3.01 -6.51 6.88
N LYS A 172 -2.00 -7.29 7.23
CA LYS A 172 -0.92 -7.83 6.37
C LYS A 172 -0.98 -9.34 6.20
N ASN A 173 -2.04 -10.01 6.63
CA ASN A 173 -2.09 -11.47 6.65
C ASN A 173 -1.83 -12.08 5.28
N VAL A 174 -2.56 -11.62 4.25
CA VAL A 174 -2.37 -12.12 2.87
C VAL A 174 -0.96 -11.79 2.33
N ALA A 175 -0.38 -10.66 2.74
CA ALA A 175 0.98 -10.29 2.34
C ALA A 175 2.02 -11.23 2.96
N CYS A 176 1.90 -11.54 4.25
CA CYS A 176 2.82 -12.49 4.89
C CYS A 176 2.65 -13.91 4.33
N GLN A 177 1.41 -14.34 4.09
CA GLN A 177 1.11 -15.64 3.47
C GLN A 177 1.72 -15.75 2.08
N GLU A 178 1.54 -14.74 1.22
CA GLU A 178 2.15 -14.70 -0.12
C GLU A 178 3.68 -14.75 -0.04
N LEU A 179 4.31 -13.93 0.81
CA LEU A 179 5.77 -13.94 0.98
C LEU A 179 6.27 -15.30 1.50
N LEU A 180 5.59 -15.92 2.45
CA LEU A 180 5.94 -17.25 2.94
C LEU A 180 5.77 -18.31 1.85
N TYR A 181 4.75 -18.21 1.00
CA TYR A 181 4.60 -19.08 -0.15
C TYR A 181 5.76 -18.89 -1.15
N GLU A 182 6.11 -17.66 -1.52
CA GLU A 182 7.25 -17.37 -2.41
C GLU A 182 8.55 -18.01 -1.89
N GLU A 183 8.78 -17.96 -0.58
CA GLU A 183 10.04 -18.42 0.04
C GLU A 183 10.07 -19.91 0.40
N THR A 184 8.92 -20.57 0.54
CA THR A 184 8.84 -21.96 1.01
C THR A 184 8.16 -22.93 0.05
N ASN A 185 7.34 -22.41 -0.87
CA ASN A 185 6.45 -23.18 -1.74
C ASN A 185 5.51 -24.14 -0.97
N ASP A 186 5.23 -23.84 0.31
CA ASP A 186 4.35 -24.65 1.15
C ASP A 186 2.88 -24.40 0.76
N ALA A 187 2.15 -25.49 0.54
CA ALA A 187 0.76 -25.45 0.10
C ALA A 187 -0.16 -24.75 1.09
N ILE A 188 0.15 -24.77 2.40
CA ILE A 188 -0.70 -24.11 3.41
C ILE A 188 -0.82 -22.60 3.16
N TYR A 189 0.27 -21.95 2.73
CA TYR A 189 0.28 -20.53 2.44
C TYR A 189 -0.38 -20.21 1.10
N LYS A 190 -0.15 -21.07 0.10
CA LYS A 190 -0.88 -21.00 -1.18
C LYS A 190 -2.38 -21.08 -0.97
N ASP A 191 -2.85 -22.04 -0.17
CA ASP A 191 -4.27 -22.24 0.11
C ASP A 191 -4.87 -21.04 0.84
N ALA A 192 -4.12 -20.41 1.73
CA ALA A 192 -4.54 -19.18 2.41
C ALA A 192 -4.70 -17.99 1.42
N VAL A 193 -3.75 -17.81 0.49
CA VAL A 193 -3.84 -16.79 -0.58
C VAL A 193 -5.01 -17.08 -1.52
N VAL A 194 -5.19 -18.34 -1.94
CA VAL A 194 -6.34 -18.74 -2.76
C VAL A 194 -7.65 -18.46 -2.04
N GLY A 195 -7.72 -18.80 -0.77
CA GLY A 195 -8.91 -18.57 0.03
C GLY A 195 -9.23 -17.08 0.25
N PHE A 196 -8.21 -16.23 0.40
CA PHE A 196 -8.38 -14.78 0.35
C PHE A 196 -9.09 -14.38 -0.96
N PHE A 197 -8.56 -14.79 -2.12
CA PHE A 197 -9.17 -14.45 -3.41
C PHE A 197 -10.52 -15.10 -3.68
N GLN A 198 -10.84 -16.24 -3.08
CA GLN A 198 -12.20 -16.80 -3.11
C GLN A 198 -13.22 -15.81 -2.53
N GLY A 199 -12.85 -15.05 -1.50
CA GLY A 199 -13.67 -13.97 -0.97
C GLY A 199 -13.81 -12.79 -1.94
N TRP A 200 -12.71 -12.40 -2.60
CA TRP A 200 -12.64 -11.21 -3.45
C TRP A 200 -13.20 -11.36 -4.85
N LEU A 201 -13.11 -12.54 -5.44
CA LEU A 201 -13.57 -12.79 -6.81
C LEU A 201 -15.11 -12.75 -6.94
N PRO A 202 -15.64 -12.57 -8.16
CA PRO A 202 -17.09 -12.58 -8.38
C PRO A 202 -17.74 -13.88 -7.87
N GLY A 203 -18.85 -13.74 -7.14
CA GLY A 203 -19.53 -14.86 -6.47
C GLY A 203 -18.96 -15.20 -5.08
N GLY A 204 -17.90 -14.50 -4.64
CA GLY A 204 -17.34 -14.55 -3.29
C GLY A 204 -18.14 -13.73 -2.27
N GLN A 205 -17.43 -13.28 -1.23
CA GLN A 205 -18.00 -12.53 -0.11
C GLN A 205 -18.04 -11.02 -0.32
N ILE A 206 -17.21 -10.50 -1.25
CA ILE A 206 -17.14 -9.06 -1.54
C ILE A 206 -18.32 -8.61 -2.39
N THR A 207 -18.87 -7.43 -2.06
CA THR A 207 -19.89 -6.78 -2.88
C THR A 207 -19.28 -6.35 -4.20
N TYR A 208 -19.95 -6.60 -5.31
CA TYR A 208 -19.57 -6.05 -6.61
C TYR A 208 -20.52 -4.93 -7.01
N THR A 209 -19.98 -3.79 -7.40
CA THR A 209 -20.78 -2.72 -7.98
C THR A 209 -21.34 -3.16 -9.35
N PRO A 210 -22.42 -2.54 -9.84
CA PRO A 210 -22.93 -2.76 -11.19
C PRO A 210 -21.85 -2.76 -12.29
N CYS A 211 -20.89 -1.84 -12.24
CA CYS A 211 -19.79 -1.72 -13.20
C CYS A 211 -18.56 -2.59 -12.88
N GLY A 212 -18.57 -3.36 -11.79
CA GLY A 212 -17.62 -4.46 -11.57
C GLY A 212 -16.48 -4.19 -10.61
N LEU A 213 -16.53 -3.11 -9.82
CA LEU A 213 -15.58 -2.88 -8.74
C LEU A 213 -15.84 -3.86 -7.59
N ALA A 214 -14.78 -4.51 -7.11
CA ALA A 214 -14.79 -5.28 -5.87
C ALA A 214 -14.82 -4.32 -4.66
N TRP A 215 -16.03 -4.06 -4.16
CA TRP A 215 -16.34 -3.04 -3.17
C TRP A 215 -16.31 -3.64 -1.75
N ARG A 216 -15.20 -3.42 -1.03
CA ARG A 216 -15.01 -3.95 0.34
C ARG A 216 -15.72 -3.14 1.42
N ASP A 217 -15.54 -1.83 1.39
CA ASP A 217 -16.01 -0.90 2.42
C ASP A 217 -16.13 0.50 1.81
N LYS A 218 -16.97 1.34 2.40
CA LYS A 218 -17.17 2.73 1.95
C LYS A 218 -15.93 3.61 2.12
N TRP A 219 -15.08 3.32 3.10
CA TRP A 219 -13.86 4.09 3.35
C TRP A 219 -12.73 3.57 2.47
N GLY A 220 -12.52 4.18 1.31
CA GLY A 220 -11.44 3.79 0.41
C GLY A 220 -11.73 2.48 -0.33
N ALA A 221 -12.91 2.37 -0.94
CA ALA A 221 -13.27 1.26 -1.82
C ALA A 221 -12.20 1.02 -2.89
N ASN A 222 -11.74 2.10 -3.54
CA ASN A 222 -10.70 2.04 -4.56
C ASN A 222 -9.35 1.58 -4.01
N ARG A 223 -8.97 2.02 -2.81
CA ARG A 223 -7.75 1.55 -2.12
C ARG A 223 -7.80 0.04 -1.92
N TYR A 224 -8.93 -0.47 -1.46
CA TYR A 224 -9.10 -1.90 -1.19
C TYR A 224 -9.03 -2.72 -2.47
N ALA A 225 -9.71 -2.30 -3.53
CA ALA A 225 -9.62 -2.94 -4.85
C ALA A 225 -8.20 -2.88 -5.43
N GLY A 226 -7.52 -1.73 -5.34
CA GLY A 226 -6.14 -1.56 -5.80
C GLY A 226 -5.14 -2.43 -5.04
N ASN A 227 -5.26 -2.52 -3.72
CA ASN A 227 -4.44 -3.42 -2.89
C ASN A 227 -4.66 -4.89 -3.25
N ALA A 228 -5.91 -5.31 -3.43
CA ALA A 228 -6.22 -6.69 -3.79
C ALA A 228 -5.78 -7.03 -5.23
N ALA A 229 -5.90 -6.09 -6.18
CA ALA A 229 -5.38 -6.24 -7.53
C ALA A 229 -3.85 -6.41 -7.54
N PHE A 230 -3.13 -5.65 -6.70
CA PHE A 230 -1.68 -5.83 -6.53
C PHE A 230 -1.34 -7.23 -6.02
N MET A 231 -2.01 -7.69 -4.96
CA MET A 231 -1.82 -9.04 -4.43
C MET A 231 -2.16 -10.13 -5.46
N ALA A 232 -3.17 -9.92 -6.29
CA ALA A 232 -3.54 -10.88 -7.33
C ALA A 232 -2.44 -10.99 -8.39
N LEU A 233 -1.81 -9.88 -8.77
CA LEU A 233 -0.67 -9.88 -9.70
C LEU A 233 0.57 -10.55 -9.08
N LEU A 234 0.84 -10.32 -7.79
CA LEU A 234 1.90 -11.03 -7.06
C LEU A 234 1.68 -12.54 -7.07
N ALA A 235 0.50 -12.99 -6.62
CA ALA A 235 0.10 -14.38 -6.59
C ALA A 235 0.15 -15.03 -7.99
N ALA A 236 -0.30 -14.31 -9.02
CA ALA A 236 -0.25 -14.79 -10.39
C ALA A 236 1.19 -15.04 -10.87
N GLU A 237 2.12 -14.12 -10.58
CA GLU A 237 3.54 -14.29 -10.91
C GLU A 237 4.25 -15.29 -9.99
N ALA A 238 3.68 -15.65 -8.84
CA ALA A 238 4.09 -16.78 -8.02
C ALA A 238 3.49 -18.13 -8.50
N GLY A 239 2.70 -18.12 -9.58
CA GLY A 239 2.13 -19.32 -10.19
C GLY A 239 0.80 -19.78 -9.58
N ILE A 240 0.12 -18.92 -8.81
CA ILE A 240 -1.21 -19.20 -8.24
C ILE A 240 -2.27 -18.65 -9.20
N GLU A 241 -3.11 -19.53 -9.76
CA GLU A 241 -4.29 -19.16 -10.56
C GLU A 241 -4.00 -18.07 -11.62
N THR A 242 -2.84 -18.17 -12.28
CA THR A 242 -2.17 -17.06 -12.99
C THR A 242 -3.10 -16.29 -13.94
N ASP A 243 -3.78 -16.97 -14.87
CA ASP A 243 -4.62 -16.30 -15.86
C ASP A 243 -5.84 -15.62 -15.22
N LYS A 244 -6.41 -16.28 -14.21
CA LYS A 244 -7.58 -15.80 -13.47
C LYS A 244 -7.26 -14.53 -12.70
N TYR A 245 -6.15 -14.53 -11.97
CA TYR A 245 -5.73 -13.40 -11.15
C TYR A 245 -5.21 -12.23 -11.98
N ARG A 246 -4.45 -12.47 -13.06
CA ARG A 246 -4.08 -11.40 -14.01
C ARG A 246 -5.30 -10.74 -14.60
N THR A 247 -6.28 -11.52 -15.08
CA THR A 247 -7.51 -11.00 -15.69
C THR A 247 -8.27 -10.13 -14.72
N TRP A 248 -8.57 -10.68 -13.53
CA TRP A 248 -9.33 -9.96 -12.51
C TRP A 248 -8.63 -8.68 -12.04
N ALA A 249 -7.32 -8.75 -11.76
CA ALA A 249 -6.55 -7.57 -11.36
C ALA A 249 -6.57 -6.48 -12.44
N THR A 250 -6.39 -6.87 -13.71
CA THR A 250 -6.45 -5.93 -14.84
C THR A 250 -7.82 -5.26 -14.94
N GLU A 251 -8.90 -6.02 -14.76
CA GLU A 251 -10.27 -5.46 -14.75
C GLU A 251 -10.48 -4.44 -13.62
N GLN A 252 -9.97 -4.73 -12.41
CA GLN A 252 -10.04 -3.77 -11.29
C GLN A 252 -9.24 -2.50 -11.57
N ILE A 253 -8.03 -2.61 -12.12
CA ILE A 253 -7.22 -1.44 -12.48
C ILE A 253 -7.84 -0.64 -13.62
N ASN A 254 -8.37 -1.29 -14.64
CA ASN A 254 -9.13 -0.64 -15.70
C ASN A 254 -10.32 0.14 -15.13
N TYR A 255 -11.07 -0.45 -14.18
CA TYR A 255 -12.15 0.25 -13.50
C TYR A 255 -11.63 1.52 -12.82
N LEU A 256 -10.54 1.45 -12.05
CA LEU A 256 -9.98 2.62 -11.36
C LEU A 256 -9.52 3.73 -12.33
N LEU A 257 -9.07 3.35 -13.53
CA LEU A 257 -8.55 4.27 -14.54
C LEU A 257 -9.61 4.82 -15.50
N GLY A 258 -10.81 4.26 -15.56
CA GLY A 258 -11.87 4.81 -16.40
C GLY A 258 -12.90 3.83 -16.96
N ASP A 259 -12.73 2.50 -16.82
CA ASP A 259 -13.74 1.51 -17.23
C ASP A 259 -14.89 1.42 -16.21
N ASN A 260 -15.49 2.57 -15.98
CA ASN A 260 -16.66 2.85 -15.17
C ASN A 260 -17.40 4.02 -15.84
N ASN A 261 -18.70 4.18 -15.57
CA ASN A 261 -19.48 5.30 -16.11
C ASN A 261 -20.16 6.07 -14.97
N HIS A 262 -20.23 7.39 -15.11
CA HIS A 262 -21.12 8.26 -14.35
C HIS A 262 -21.99 9.08 -15.31
N ASP A 263 -23.00 9.79 -14.79
CA ASP A 263 -23.92 10.61 -15.57
C ASP A 263 -23.15 11.54 -16.54
N GLY A 264 -23.11 11.18 -17.83
CA GLY A 264 -22.48 11.98 -18.89
C GLY A 264 -21.14 11.48 -19.44
N GLY A 265 -20.56 10.37 -18.95
CA GLY A 265 -19.35 9.80 -19.56
C GLY A 265 -18.51 8.89 -18.66
N CYS A 266 -17.28 8.63 -19.11
CA CYS A 266 -16.28 7.91 -18.33
C CYS A 266 -15.57 8.85 -17.36
N TYR A 267 -15.11 8.34 -16.21
CA TYR A 267 -14.27 9.12 -15.31
C TYR A 267 -13.17 8.26 -14.69
N SER A 268 -11.98 8.85 -14.54
CA SER A 268 -10.91 8.25 -13.76
C SER A 268 -11.09 8.60 -12.29
N PHE A 269 -10.75 7.68 -11.39
CA PHE A 269 -10.66 7.97 -9.96
C PHE A 269 -9.30 8.54 -9.54
N GLU A 270 -8.40 8.75 -10.51
CA GLU A 270 -7.22 9.59 -10.34
C GLU A 270 -7.60 11.06 -10.57
N ILE A 271 -8.15 11.72 -9.54
CA ILE A 271 -8.60 13.10 -9.64
C ILE A 271 -8.07 13.99 -8.51
N ALA A 272 -8.03 15.29 -8.79
CA ALA A 272 -7.44 16.31 -7.93
C ALA A 272 -8.13 16.36 -6.55
N ALA A 273 -7.34 16.10 -5.52
CA ALA A 273 -7.78 16.24 -4.13
C ALA A 273 -8.11 17.71 -3.75
N PRO A 274 -8.82 17.93 -2.62
CA PRO A 274 -8.89 19.23 -1.97
C PRO A 274 -7.51 19.90 -1.87
N SER A 275 -7.37 21.13 -2.38
CA SER A 275 -6.08 21.86 -2.34
C SER A 275 -6.22 23.35 -2.03
N CYS A 276 -5.09 23.97 -1.67
CA CYS A 276 -4.97 25.37 -1.33
C CYS A 276 -4.44 26.21 -2.51
N PRO A 277 -4.88 27.47 -2.68
CA PRO A 277 -4.31 28.37 -3.69
C PRO A 277 -2.86 28.74 -3.38
N ASP A 278 -2.14 29.26 -4.38
CA ASP A 278 -0.78 29.77 -4.22
C ASP A 278 -0.70 30.93 -3.22
N ARG A 279 0.44 31.01 -2.52
CA ARG A 279 0.75 32.17 -1.68
C ARG A 279 0.75 33.46 -2.52
N PRO A 280 0.30 34.59 -1.96
CA PRO A 280 -0.09 34.81 -0.55
C PRO A 280 -1.58 34.53 -0.25
N SER A 281 -2.32 33.88 -1.14
CA SER A 281 -3.75 33.63 -0.92
C SER A 281 -3.98 32.76 0.33
N PRO A 282 -4.98 33.09 1.17
CA PRO A 282 -5.25 32.29 2.36
C PRO A 282 -5.82 30.92 2.00
N CYS A 283 -5.51 29.91 2.82
CA CYS A 283 -6.16 28.61 2.78
C CYS A 283 -6.94 28.38 4.09
N SER A 284 -8.25 28.22 3.96
CA SER A 284 -9.19 28.17 5.07
C SER A 284 -10.40 27.28 4.74
N GLN A 285 -11.36 27.18 5.67
CA GLN A 285 -12.62 26.47 5.44
C GLN A 285 -13.38 26.96 4.19
N ALA A 286 -13.21 28.23 3.81
CA ALA A 286 -13.78 28.77 2.59
C ALA A 286 -13.22 28.07 1.34
N GLN A 287 -11.91 27.80 1.29
CA GLN A 287 -11.33 27.00 0.21
C GLN A 287 -11.82 25.55 0.29
N LEU A 288 -11.92 24.94 1.48
CA LEU A 288 -12.41 23.56 1.59
C LEU A 288 -13.86 23.37 1.10
N SER A 289 -14.70 24.40 1.28
CA SER A 289 -16.14 24.33 0.96
C SER A 289 -16.50 24.99 -0.38
N ALA A 290 -15.50 25.41 -1.17
CA ALA A 290 -15.72 26.15 -2.40
C ALA A 290 -16.27 25.23 -3.50
N ASN A 291 -17.34 25.65 -4.17
CA ASN A 291 -17.94 24.95 -5.32
C ASN A 291 -17.27 25.33 -6.65
N VAL A 292 -15.93 25.41 -6.64
CA VAL A 292 -15.09 25.70 -7.82
C VAL A 292 -13.93 24.70 -7.85
N PRO A 293 -13.30 24.46 -9.02
CA PRO A 293 -12.18 23.53 -9.12
C PRO A 293 -11.09 23.77 -8.07
N SER A 294 -10.43 22.69 -7.67
CA SER A 294 -9.29 22.75 -6.75
C SER A 294 -8.18 23.63 -7.36
N PRO A 295 -7.62 24.59 -6.60
CA PRO A 295 -6.59 25.49 -7.13
C PRO A 295 -5.35 24.77 -7.65
N GLN A 296 -5.02 23.62 -7.07
CA GLN A 296 -3.91 22.76 -7.46
C GLN A 296 -4.41 21.39 -7.88
N VAL A 297 -3.73 20.81 -8.87
CA VAL A 297 -3.95 19.44 -9.33
C VAL A 297 -2.99 18.52 -8.58
N LEU A 298 -3.54 17.61 -7.76
CA LEU A 298 -2.76 16.54 -7.14
C LEU A 298 -2.72 15.34 -8.09
N GLN A 299 -1.80 15.40 -9.05
CA GLN A 299 -1.69 14.38 -10.11
C GLN A 299 -1.45 12.98 -9.53
N GLY A 300 -2.21 12.01 -10.00
CA GLY A 300 -2.05 10.58 -9.67
C GLY A 300 -2.63 10.18 -8.31
N ALA A 301 -3.29 11.07 -7.57
CA ALA A 301 -3.92 10.70 -6.31
C ALA A 301 -5.19 9.87 -6.55
N LEU A 302 -5.24 8.68 -5.94
CA LEU A 302 -6.42 7.83 -6.00
C LEU A 302 -7.40 8.24 -4.92
N VAL A 303 -8.59 8.66 -5.31
CA VAL A 303 -9.66 9.00 -4.36
C VAL A 303 -10.27 7.75 -3.74
N GLY A 304 -11.00 7.92 -2.64
CA GLY A 304 -11.65 6.84 -1.90
C GLY A 304 -12.58 5.98 -2.75
N GLY A 305 -13.29 6.58 -3.69
CA GLY A 305 -14.11 5.89 -4.69
C GLY A 305 -15.60 5.95 -4.43
N PRO A 306 -16.38 5.21 -5.23
CA PRO A 306 -17.83 5.34 -5.29
C PRO A 306 -18.51 4.61 -4.13
N ASP A 307 -19.83 4.82 -4.01
CA ASP A 307 -20.68 3.91 -3.25
C ASP A 307 -20.80 2.52 -3.93
N ALA A 308 -21.52 1.60 -3.29
CA ALA A 308 -21.70 0.25 -3.80
C ALA A 308 -22.55 0.15 -5.09
N GLN A 309 -23.04 1.28 -5.61
CA GLN A 309 -23.85 1.40 -6.82
C GLN A 309 -23.13 2.19 -7.94
N ASP A 310 -21.81 2.37 -7.83
CA ASP A 310 -20.99 3.17 -8.76
C ASP A 310 -21.24 4.68 -8.72
N ASN A 311 -22.03 5.19 -7.76
CA ASN A 311 -22.24 6.63 -7.65
C ASN A 311 -21.03 7.26 -6.97
N CYS A 312 -20.42 8.24 -7.65
CA CYS A 312 -19.37 9.07 -7.11
C CYS A 312 -19.74 10.54 -7.31
N GLN A 313 -19.56 11.37 -6.29
CA GLN A 313 -19.70 12.82 -6.41
C GLN A 313 -18.35 13.48 -6.17
N ASP A 314 -17.86 14.28 -7.10
CA ASP A 314 -16.65 15.10 -6.90
C ASP A 314 -16.97 16.31 -6.02
N LEU A 315 -17.05 16.05 -4.71
CA LEU A 315 -17.32 17.03 -3.67
C LEU A 315 -16.16 17.04 -2.69
N ARG A 316 -15.44 18.17 -2.64
CA ARG A 316 -14.29 18.39 -1.76
C ARG A 316 -14.57 18.10 -0.27
N THR A 317 -15.81 18.30 0.16
CA THR A 317 -16.26 18.08 1.53
C THR A 317 -16.60 16.62 1.84
N ASP A 318 -16.75 15.77 0.83
CA ASP A 318 -16.97 14.33 1.00
C ASP A 318 -15.62 13.61 1.20
N TYR A 319 -15.27 13.43 2.48
CA TYR A 319 -14.07 12.72 2.88
C TYR A 319 -14.22 11.18 2.87
N VAL A 320 -15.37 10.65 2.46
CA VAL A 320 -15.56 9.21 2.19
C VAL A 320 -15.07 8.93 0.77
N GLN A 321 -15.63 9.63 -0.21
CA GLN A 321 -15.40 9.36 -1.63
C GLN A 321 -14.16 10.08 -2.19
N ASN A 322 -13.88 11.32 -1.73
CA ASN A 322 -12.82 12.18 -2.31
C ASN A 322 -11.57 12.31 -1.42
N LYS A 323 -11.49 11.57 -0.31
CA LYS A 323 -10.26 11.51 0.47
C LYS A 323 -9.17 10.83 -0.34
N VAL A 324 -7.96 11.35 -0.21
CA VAL A 324 -6.73 10.75 -0.73
C VAL A 324 -5.78 10.46 0.43
N ALA A 325 -4.96 9.42 0.29
CA ALA A 325 -3.97 9.05 1.30
C ALA A 325 -2.82 8.26 0.67
N THR A 326 -1.67 8.22 1.33
CA THR A 326 -0.52 7.44 0.85
C THR A 326 -0.85 5.96 0.74
N ASP A 327 -1.62 5.39 1.68
CA ASP A 327 -2.06 3.99 1.62
C ASP A 327 -3.11 3.71 0.53
N TYR A 328 -3.78 4.74 0.00
CA TYR A 328 -4.71 4.56 -1.14
C TYR A 328 -3.93 4.29 -2.42
N ASN A 329 -2.77 4.92 -2.56
CA ASN A 329 -1.93 4.81 -3.74
C ASN A 329 -0.97 3.62 -3.71
N SER A 330 -0.60 3.07 -2.55
CA SER A 330 0.50 2.09 -2.49
C SER A 330 0.23 0.80 -3.26
N GLY A 331 -0.88 0.10 -2.97
CA GLY A 331 -1.21 -1.12 -3.72
C GLY A 331 -1.61 -0.80 -5.16
N PHE A 332 -2.38 0.28 -5.37
CA PHE A 332 -2.74 0.72 -6.72
C PHE A 332 -1.50 0.95 -7.63
N GLN A 333 -0.49 1.68 -7.15
CA GLN A 333 0.76 1.90 -7.88
C GLN A 333 1.54 0.60 -8.08
N GLY A 334 1.53 -0.31 -7.10
CA GLY A 334 2.12 -1.63 -7.25
C GLY A 334 1.43 -2.46 -8.34
N ALA A 335 0.10 -2.37 -8.43
CA ALA A 335 -0.68 -3.01 -9.47
C ALA A 335 -0.41 -2.38 -10.85
N LEU A 336 -0.32 -1.05 -10.96
CA LEU A 336 0.08 -0.38 -12.21
C LEU A 336 1.45 -0.85 -12.70
N ALA A 337 2.42 -1.00 -11.79
CA ALA A 337 3.73 -1.57 -12.14
C ALA A 337 3.59 -3.02 -12.62
N GLY A 338 2.73 -3.82 -12.01
CA GLY A 338 2.39 -5.17 -12.47
C GLY A 338 1.73 -5.20 -13.85
N ILE A 339 0.80 -4.28 -14.15
CA ILE A 339 0.20 -4.15 -15.49
C ILE A 339 1.27 -3.80 -16.53
N ASN A 340 2.16 -2.86 -16.23
CA ASN A 340 3.31 -2.57 -17.10
C ASN A 340 4.16 -3.84 -17.27
N HIS A 341 4.54 -4.53 -16.21
CA HIS A 341 5.26 -5.82 -16.31
C HIS A 341 4.58 -6.82 -17.28
N LEU A 342 3.25 -6.96 -17.22
CA LEU A 342 2.50 -7.81 -18.16
C LEU A 342 2.57 -7.30 -19.61
N GLN A 343 2.54 -5.98 -19.83
CA GLN A 343 2.71 -5.39 -21.16
C GLN A 343 4.13 -5.64 -21.70
N ALA A 344 5.17 -5.36 -20.91
CA ALA A 344 6.57 -5.60 -21.30
C ALA A 344 6.84 -7.07 -21.64
N SER A 345 6.19 -7.99 -20.93
CA SER A 345 6.37 -9.43 -21.12
C SER A 345 5.41 -10.06 -22.15
N GLY A 346 4.50 -9.28 -22.76
CA GLY A 346 3.53 -9.79 -23.73
C GLY A 346 2.48 -10.74 -23.12
N LYS A 347 2.17 -10.57 -21.82
CA LYS A 347 1.28 -11.43 -21.02
C LYS A 347 -0.02 -10.73 -20.59
N MET A 348 -0.39 -9.65 -21.27
CA MET A 348 -1.65 -8.96 -20.99
C MET A 348 -2.84 -9.91 -21.22
N PRO A 349 -3.74 -10.08 -20.25
CA PRO A 349 -4.94 -10.88 -20.42
C PRO A 349 -5.98 -10.14 -21.28
N ALA A 350 -6.89 -10.90 -21.88
CA ALA A 350 -8.14 -10.32 -22.35
C ALA A 350 -9.03 -10.01 -21.13
N THR A 351 -9.63 -8.82 -21.09
CA THR A 351 -10.53 -8.40 -20.01
C THR A 351 -11.98 -8.30 -20.49
N ASN A 352 -12.92 -8.36 -19.55
CA ASN A 352 -14.35 -8.18 -19.79
C ASN A 352 -14.95 -7.21 -18.76
N ASN A 353 -14.43 -5.98 -18.74
CA ASN A 353 -14.96 -4.88 -17.93
C ASN A 353 -16.46 -4.67 -18.23
N LYS A 354 -17.29 -4.55 -17.19
CA LYS A 354 -18.76 -4.43 -17.37
C LYS A 354 -19.19 -3.09 -17.94
N CYS A 355 -18.45 -2.03 -17.63
CA CYS A 355 -18.70 -0.66 -18.08
C CYS A 355 -17.46 -0.12 -18.78
N PRO A 356 -17.02 -0.71 -19.91
CA PRO A 356 -15.82 -0.24 -20.59
C PRO A 356 -16.04 1.18 -21.09
N CYS A 357 -15.05 2.04 -20.92
CA CYS A 357 -15.15 3.40 -21.43
C CYS A 357 -15.23 3.38 -22.96
N LYS A 358 -16.27 3.98 -23.53
CA LYS A 358 -16.43 4.14 -24.98
C LYS A 358 -16.19 5.60 -25.33
N ASN A 359 -15.09 5.86 -26.04
CA ASN A 359 -14.79 7.16 -26.65
C ASN A 359 -15.82 7.56 -27.70
#